data_AF-A0A3D5HHB0-F1
#
_entry.id   AF-A0A3D5HHB0-F1
#
_cell.length_a   1.000
_cell.length_b   1.000
_cell.length_c   1.000
_cell.angle_alpha   90.00
_cell.angle_beta   90.00
_cell.angle_gamma   90.00
#
_symmetry.space_group_name_H-M   'P 1'
#
loop_
_entity.id
_entity.type
_entity.pdbx_description
1 polymer ?
#
loop_
_entity_poly.entity_id
_entity_poly.type
_entity_poly.pdbx_seq_one_letter_code
_entity_poly.pdbx_strand_id
1 'polypeptide(L)'
;MMESLFSRIDSKREDLVSFTQDLVRIPTINPPGEDYTRCAEFLGRRLAKSGFSLLYERAKDTPGDTDRYPRNNVIARFEGK
;
A
#
# COMPACT_ATOMS: atom_id res chain seq x y z
N MET A 1 -9.43 28.90 -3.48
CA MET A 1 -9.58 27.64 -2.72
C MET A 1 -9.58 26.42 -3.65
N MET A 2 -10.40 26.42 -4.71
CA MET A 2 -10.41 25.35 -5.72
C MET A 2 -9.12 25.34 -6.56
N GLU A 3 -8.64 26.50 -7.02
CA GLU A 3 -7.39 26.62 -7.78
C GLU A 3 -6.16 26.12 -7.01
N SER A 4 -6.05 26.46 -5.72
CA SER A 4 -4.98 25.96 -4.86
C SER A 4 -5.02 24.45 -4.66
N LEU A 5 -6.22 23.84 -4.66
CA LEU A 5 -6.36 22.39 -4.59
C LEU A 5 -5.90 21.74 -5.90
N PHE A 6 -6.37 22.24 -7.05
CA PHE A 6 -5.97 21.70 -8.35
C PHE A 6 -4.47 21.84 -8.59
N SER A 7 -3.88 23.00 -8.29
CA SER A 7 -2.43 23.19 -8.37
C SER A 7 -1.66 22.21 -7.48
N ARG A 8 -2.15 21.94 -6.26
CA ARG A 8 -1.57 20.91 -5.39
C ARG A 8 -1.69 19.50 -5.98
N ILE A 9 -2.83 19.13 -6.57
CA ILE A 9 -3.01 17.83 -7.23
C ILE A 9 -2.05 17.69 -8.41
N ASP A 10 -1.98 18.71 -9.28
CA ASP A 10 -1.08 18.70 -10.44
C ASP A 10 0.39 18.57 -10.02
N SER A 11 0.79 19.23 -8.91
CA SER A 11 2.15 19.11 -8.36
C SER A 11 2.51 17.68 -7.89
N LYS A 12 1.54 16.78 -7.74
CA LYS A 12 1.76 15.38 -7.33
C LYS A 12 1.84 14.41 -8.49
N ARG A 13 1.70 14.86 -9.74
CA ARG A 13 1.69 13.99 -10.91
C ARG A 13 2.93 13.09 -11.00
N GLU A 14 4.11 13.66 -10.83
CA GLU A 14 5.37 12.89 -10.91
C GLU A 14 5.49 11.86 -9.77
N ASP A 15 5.19 12.25 -8.53
CA ASP A 15 5.17 11.34 -7.36
C ASP A 15 4.15 10.20 -7.56
N LEU A 16 2.95 10.52 -8.05
CA LEU A 16 1.90 9.55 -8.33
C LEU A 16 2.35 8.54 -9.39
N VAL A 17 2.94 9.01 -10.50
CA VAL A 17 3.44 8.15 -11.58
C VAL A 17 4.58 7.26 -11.07
N SER A 18 5.58 7.83 -10.40
CA SER A 18 6.72 7.07 -9.86
C SER A 18 6.26 6.00 -8.88
N PHE A 19 5.40 6.37 -7.93
CA PHE A 19 4.86 5.43 -6.95
C PHE A 19 4.05 4.31 -7.60
N THR A 20 3.23 4.64 -8.61
CA THR A 20 2.43 3.65 -9.34
C THR A 20 3.33 2.68 -10.10
N GLN A 21 4.39 3.17 -10.76
CA GLN A 21 5.35 2.30 -11.43
C GLN A 21 6.05 1.35 -10.44
N ASP A 22 6.48 1.86 -9.29
CA ASP A 22 7.11 1.04 -8.26
C ASP A 22 6.16 -0.02 -7.70
N LEU A 23 4.89 0.34 -7.51
CA LEU A 23 3.85 -0.60 -7.07
C LEU A 23 3.62 -1.71 -8.11
N VAL A 24 3.46 -1.35 -9.39
CA VAL A 24 3.23 -2.31 -10.49
C VAL A 24 4.41 -3.25 -10.72
N ARG A 25 5.64 -2.80 -10.42
CA ARG A 25 6.85 -3.66 -10.48
C ARG A 25 6.87 -4.75 -9.42
N ILE A 26 6.04 -4.68 -8.39
CA ILE A 26 5.92 -5.76 -7.39
C ILE A 26 5.03 -6.86 -8.01
N PRO A 27 5.56 -8.06 -8.27
CA PRO A 27 4.84 -9.11 -8.96
C PRO A 27 3.82 -9.79 -8.03
N THR A 28 2.75 -9.08 -7.68
CA THR A 28 1.66 -9.57 -6.83
C THR A 28 0.76 -10.57 -7.57
N ILE A 29 1.32 -11.71 -8.00
CA ILE A 29 0.62 -12.70 -8.81
C ILE A 29 -0.53 -13.30 -7.99
N ASN A 30 -1.75 -13.13 -8.48
CA ASN A 30 -2.97 -13.62 -7.86
C ASN A 30 -3.68 -14.62 -8.79
N PRO A 31 -3.88 -15.90 -8.44
CA PRO A 31 -3.20 -16.76 -7.45
C PRO A 31 -1.88 -17.38 -7.98
N PRO A 32 -0.96 -17.90 -7.11
CA PRO A 32 -1.16 -18.30 -5.71
C PRO A 32 -1.01 -17.19 -4.65
N GLY A 33 -0.45 -16.03 -4.97
CA GLY A 33 -0.18 -14.94 -4.01
C GLY A 33 1.30 -14.67 -3.80
N GLU A 34 2.03 -14.38 -4.87
CA GLU A 34 3.46 -14.04 -4.81
C GLU A 34 3.65 -12.58 -4.33
N ASP A 35 4.67 -12.28 -3.54
CA ASP A 35 5.08 -10.91 -3.17
C ASP A 35 4.01 -10.01 -2.49
N TYR A 36 2.92 -10.58 -1.95
CA TYR A 36 1.88 -9.82 -1.25
C TYR A 36 2.41 -9.07 -0.04
N THR A 37 3.27 -9.70 0.77
CA THR A 37 3.90 -9.06 1.93
C THR A 37 4.72 -7.84 1.52
N ARG A 38 5.52 -7.99 0.45
CA ARG A 38 6.34 -6.90 -0.09
C ARG A 38 5.48 -5.73 -0.55
N CYS A 39 4.35 -6.01 -1.21
CA CYS A 39 3.37 -5.00 -1.60
C CYS A 39 2.75 -4.29 -0.39
N ALA A 40 2.27 -5.05 0.60
CA ALA A 40 1.69 -4.50 1.82
C ALA A 40 2.67 -3.58 2.56
N GLU A 41 3.93 -3.99 2.71
CA GLU A 41 4.97 -3.17 3.34
C GLU A 41 5.33 -1.92 2.54
N PHE A 42 5.32 -2.01 1.20
CA PHE A 42 5.56 -0.86 0.33
C PHE A 42 4.48 0.21 0.50
N LEU A 43 3.21 -0.20 0.52
CA LEU A 43 2.07 0.68 0.83
C LEU A 43 2.17 1.26 2.24
N GLY A 44 2.48 0.42 3.23
CA GLY A 44 2.63 0.85 4.62
C GLY A 44 3.72 1.93 4.78
N ARG A 45 4.90 1.75 4.19
CA ARG A 45 5.98 2.76 4.22
C ARG A 45 5.54 4.11 3.65
N ARG A 46 4.70 4.13 2.60
CA ARG A 46 4.14 5.37 2.04
C ARG A 46 3.18 6.07 3.00
N LEU A 47 2.35 5.30 3.70
CA LEU A 47 1.37 5.80 4.66
C LEU A 47 2.02 6.27 5.97
N ALA A 48 3.03 5.56 6.48
CA ALA A 48 3.80 5.99 7.65
C ALA A 48 4.46 7.36 7.44
N LYS A 49 5.00 7.64 6.24
CA LYS A 49 5.54 8.97 5.89
C LYS A 49 4.48 10.08 5.94
N SER A 50 3.20 9.74 5.86
CA SER A 50 2.07 10.66 5.99
C SER A 50 1.50 10.71 7.42
N GLY A 51 2.17 10.11 8.40
CA GLY A 51 1.80 10.17 9.82
C GLY A 51 0.82 9.08 10.28
N PHE A 52 0.57 8.06 9.46
CA PHE A 52 -0.27 6.93 9.86
C PHE A 52 0.50 5.97 10.78
N SER A 53 -0.19 5.46 11.78
CA SER A 53 0.21 4.23 12.48
C SER A 53 -0.13 3.01 11.61
N LEU A 54 0.69 1.96 11.66
CA LEU A 54 0.53 0.77 10.83
C LEU A 54 0.37 -0.48 11.69
N LEU A 55 -0.49 -1.39 11.25
CA LEU A 55 -0.61 -2.76 11.72
C LEU A 55 -0.52 -3.69 10.51
N TYR A 56 0.27 -4.76 10.62
CA TYR A 56 0.31 -5.83 9.63
C TYR A 56 -0.29 -7.09 10.23
N GLU A 57 -1.24 -7.70 9.52
CA GLU A 57 -1.99 -8.85 10.03
C GLU A 57 -2.13 -9.93 8.94
N ARG A 58 -1.61 -11.12 9.23
CA ARG A 58 -1.77 -12.29 8.35
C ARG A 58 -3.19 -12.82 8.46
N ALA A 59 -3.87 -12.93 7.32
CA ALA A 59 -5.18 -13.56 7.19
C ALA A 59 -5.06 -15.10 7.25
N LYS A 60 -4.70 -15.62 8.43
CA LYS A 60 -4.61 -17.07 8.67
C LYS A 60 -5.97 -17.73 8.45
N ASP A 61 -5.94 -19.01 8.06
CA ASP A 61 -7.11 -19.86 7.82
C ASP A 61 -8.04 -19.38 6.68
N THR A 62 -7.61 -18.38 5.89
CA THR A 62 -8.33 -17.92 4.71
C THR A 62 -7.91 -18.66 3.44
N PRO A 63 -8.81 -18.83 2.44
CA PRO A 63 -8.46 -19.48 1.19
C PRO A 63 -7.22 -18.86 0.52
N GLY A 64 -6.21 -19.70 0.28
CA GLY A 64 -4.97 -19.30 -0.37
C GLY A 64 -3.94 -18.64 0.55
N ASP A 65 -4.18 -18.56 1.87
CA ASP A 65 -3.09 -18.34 2.84
C ASP A 65 -2.35 -19.66 3.07
N THR A 66 -1.03 -19.63 2.91
CA THR A 66 -0.14 -20.74 3.26
C THR A 66 1.17 -20.14 3.77
N ASP A 67 2.00 -20.93 4.45
CA ASP A 67 3.32 -20.41 4.86
C ASP A 67 4.23 -20.05 3.68
N ARG A 68 4.01 -20.67 2.51
CA ARG A 68 4.70 -20.33 1.27
C ARG A 68 4.13 -19.06 0.61
N TYR A 69 2.82 -18.82 0.75
CA TYR A 69 2.10 -17.68 0.16
C TYR A 69 1.28 -16.98 1.25
N PRO A 70 1.94 -16.25 2.19
CA PRO A 70 1.25 -15.63 3.30
C PRO A 70 0.43 -14.42 2.84
N ARG A 71 -0.81 -14.31 3.33
CA ARG A 71 -1.70 -13.19 3.01
C ARG A 71 -1.64 -12.12 4.09
N ASN A 72 -0.60 -11.29 4.04
CA ASN A 72 -0.43 -10.18 4.96
C ASN A 72 -1.23 -8.94 4.52
N ASN A 73 -2.12 -8.48 5.38
CA ASN A 73 -2.82 -7.21 5.22
C ASN A 73 -2.00 -6.09 5.87
N VAL A 74 -2.13 -4.88 5.34
CA VAL A 74 -1.68 -3.65 6.00
C VAL A 74 -2.91 -2.80 6.36
N ILE A 75 -3.01 -2.42 7.62
CA ILE A 75 -4.02 -1.53 8.15
C ILE A 75 -3.31 -0.26 8.59
N ALA A 76 -3.73 0.89 8.07
CA ALA A 76 -3.16 2.18 8.42
C ALA A 76 -4.21 3.05 9.11
N ARG A 77 -3.86 3.63 10.25
CA ARG A 77 -4.75 4.48 11.05
C ARG A 77 -4.13 5.85 11.29
N PHE A 78 -4.92 6.88 11.03
CA PHE A 78 -4.62 8.27 11.33
C PHE A 78 -5.72 8.80 12.25
N GLU A 79 -5.36 9.25 13.44
CA GLU A 79 -6.31 9.89 14.36
C GLU A 79 -6.57 11.33 13.90
N GLY A 80 -7.82 11.63 13.57
CA GLY A 80 -8.24 12.99 13.28
C GLY A 80 -8.18 13.88 14.52
N LYS A 81 -8.18 15.20 14.30
CA LYS A 81 -8.42 16.19 15.35
C LYS A 81 -9.83 16.73 15.22
#